data_AF-A0A0X8NXU6-F1
#
_entry.id   AF-A0A0X8NXU6-F1
#
_cell.length_a   1.000
_cell.length_b   1.000
_cell.length_c   1.000
_cell.angle_alpha   90.00
_cell.angle_beta   90.00
_cell.angle_gamma   90.00
#
_symmetry.space_group_name_H-M   'P 1'
#
loop_
_entity.id
_entity.type
_entity.pdbx_description
1 polymer ?
#
loop_
_entity_poly.entity_id
_entity_poly.type
_entity_poly.pdbx_seq_one_letter_code
_entity_poly.pdbx_strand_id
1 'polypeptide(L)'
;MLNIKDKPGCITVAEMRKYFEQSINNTPALKDNTPLGIMEINGEFAYYMDSDTDTMWLGFALGMRAAERVARAAQPAQQGAGE
;
A
#
# COMPACT_ATOMS: atom_id res chain seq x y z
N MET A 1 16.89 0.82 2.88
CA MET A 1 15.81 0.44 1.95
C MET A 1 14.51 0.47 2.74
N LEU A 2 13.52 1.23 2.30
CA LEU A 2 12.21 1.29 2.97
C LEU A 2 11.51 -0.06 2.78
N ASN A 3 10.96 -0.63 3.85
CA ASN A 3 10.20 -1.88 3.80
C ASN A 3 8.83 -1.65 4.43
N ILE A 4 7.77 -1.81 3.65
CA ILE A 4 6.39 -1.63 4.09
C ILE A 4 5.91 -2.94 4.72
N LYS A 5 5.54 -2.88 6.00
CA LYS A 5 5.07 -4.04 6.76
C LYS A 5 3.63 -3.84 7.22
N ASP A 6 3.00 -4.97 7.54
CA ASP A 6 1.72 -4.95 8.23
C ASP A 6 1.85 -4.32 9.61
N LYS A 7 0.79 -3.62 10.00
CA LYS A 7 0.67 -3.01 11.32
C LYS A 7 -0.76 -3.26 11.82
N PRO A 8 -0.95 -3.67 13.09
CA PRO A 8 -2.28 -3.86 13.64
C PRO A 8 -3.15 -2.62 13.52
N GLY A 9 -4.41 -2.83 13.15
CA GLY A 9 -5.39 -1.76 12.99
C GLY A 9 -4.99 -0.78 11.88
N CYS A 10 -4.45 -1.25 10.78
CA CYS A 10 -3.88 -0.48 9.68
C CYS A 10 -4.10 -1.33 8.41
N ILE A 11 -4.40 -0.73 7.23
CA ILE A 11 -4.61 -1.48 5.97
C ILE A 11 -3.46 -2.46 5.72
N THR A 12 -3.75 -3.68 5.26
CA THR A 12 -2.69 -4.68 5.09
C THR A 12 -1.80 -4.40 3.88
N VAL A 13 -0.59 -4.95 3.88
CA VAL A 13 0.32 -4.91 2.71
C VAL A 13 -0.35 -5.55 1.50
N ALA A 14 -1.02 -6.69 1.70
CA ALA A 14 -1.74 -7.39 0.64
C ALA A 14 -2.88 -6.55 0.03
N GLU A 15 -3.67 -5.85 0.86
CA GLU A 15 -4.72 -4.95 0.37
C GLU A 15 -4.15 -3.74 -0.37
N MET A 16 -3.11 -3.11 0.16
CA MET A 16 -2.42 -2.02 -0.55
C MET A 16 -1.88 -2.49 -1.90
N ARG A 17 -1.29 -3.69 -1.96
CA ARG A 17 -0.75 -4.29 -3.19
C ARG A 17 -1.86 -4.51 -4.22
N LYS A 18 -2.98 -5.06 -3.79
CA LYS A 18 -4.17 -5.24 -4.63
C LYS A 18 -4.62 -3.91 -5.26
N TYR A 19 -4.71 -2.83 -4.48
CA TYR A 19 -5.09 -1.52 -5.03
C TYR A 19 -4.06 -0.97 -6.00
N PHE A 20 -2.77 -1.12 -5.69
CA PHE A 20 -1.69 -0.72 -6.59
C PHE A 20 -1.78 -1.47 -7.94
N GLU A 21 -1.82 -2.79 -7.92
CA GLU A 21 -1.91 -3.62 -9.12
C GLU A 21 -3.18 -3.32 -9.92
N GLN A 22 -4.31 -3.04 -9.24
CA GLN A 22 -5.54 -2.61 -9.91
C GLN A 22 -5.38 -1.26 -10.60
N SER A 23 -4.77 -0.26 -9.94
CA SER A 23 -4.51 1.05 -10.53
C SER A 23 -3.61 0.96 -11.77
N ILE A 24 -2.58 0.11 -11.73
CA ILE A 24 -1.71 -0.14 -12.88
C ILE A 24 -2.51 -0.80 -14.02
N ASN A 25 -3.20 -1.90 -13.74
CA ASN A 25 -3.93 -2.66 -14.77
C ASN A 25 -5.09 -1.90 -15.42
N ASN A 26 -5.70 -0.96 -14.69
CA ASN A 26 -6.83 -0.17 -15.18
C ASN A 26 -6.39 1.09 -15.94
N THR A 27 -5.09 1.43 -15.94
CA THR A 27 -4.56 2.61 -16.62
C THR A 27 -3.66 2.16 -17.77
N PRO A 28 -4.11 2.26 -19.04
CA PRO A 28 -3.39 1.68 -20.18
C PRO A 28 -1.91 2.08 -20.25
N ALA A 29 -1.61 3.37 -20.09
CA ALA A 29 -0.24 3.87 -20.11
C ALA A 29 0.65 3.28 -18.99
N LEU A 30 0.09 2.95 -17.82
CA LEU A 30 0.84 2.33 -16.73
C LEU A 30 0.97 0.82 -16.96
N LYS A 31 -0.09 0.15 -17.40
CA LYS A 31 -0.08 -1.28 -17.69
C LYS A 31 1.04 -1.67 -18.66
N ASP A 32 1.27 -0.85 -19.69
CA ASP A 32 2.28 -1.12 -20.71
C ASP A 32 3.71 -0.81 -20.25
N ASN A 33 3.88 -0.06 -19.14
CA ASN A 33 5.18 0.47 -18.68
C ASN A 33 5.54 0.12 -17.23
N THR A 34 4.71 -0.63 -16.50
CA THR A 34 4.92 -0.94 -15.09
C THR A 34 4.80 -2.46 -14.87
N PRO A 35 5.90 -3.22 -15.07
CA PRO A 35 5.88 -4.67 -14.94
C PRO A 35 5.64 -5.13 -13.49
N LEU A 36 4.57 -5.90 -13.27
CA LEU A 36 4.15 -6.36 -11.94
C LEU A 36 4.82 -7.68 -11.48
N GLY A 37 6.04 -7.94 -11.93
CA GLY A 37 6.81 -9.11 -11.48
C GLY A 37 7.22 -8.95 -10.02
N ILE A 38 6.86 -9.90 -9.15
CA ILE A 38 7.15 -9.84 -7.71
C ILE A 38 8.28 -10.78 -7.32
N MET A 39 8.99 -10.42 -6.26
CA MET A 39 9.82 -11.32 -5.48
C MET A 39 9.09 -11.72 -4.20
N GLU A 40 9.07 -13.01 -3.90
CA GLU A 40 8.57 -13.56 -2.64
C GLU A 40 9.72 -14.13 -1.81
N ILE A 41 9.71 -13.88 -0.50
CA ILE A 41 10.65 -14.46 0.46
C ILE A 41 9.81 -15.23 1.48
N ASN A 42 10.04 -16.52 1.62
CA ASN A 42 9.26 -17.42 2.47
C ASN A 42 7.75 -17.45 2.16
N GLY A 43 7.37 -17.23 0.90
CA GLY A 43 5.96 -17.17 0.47
C GLY A 43 5.25 -15.85 0.80
N GLU A 44 5.98 -14.85 1.30
CA GLU A 44 5.46 -13.50 1.52
C GLU A 44 6.02 -12.54 0.48
N PHE A 45 5.19 -11.61 0.04
CA PHE A 45 5.61 -10.52 -0.85
C PHE A 45 6.77 -9.72 -0.22
N ALA A 46 7.87 -9.59 -0.96
CA ALA A 46 9.03 -8.83 -0.53
C ALA A 46 9.14 -7.48 -1.27
N TYR A 47 9.15 -7.49 -2.60
CA TYR A 47 9.30 -6.31 -3.45
C TYR A 47 8.92 -6.62 -4.91
N TYR A 48 8.75 -5.59 -5.74
CA TYR A 48 8.66 -5.76 -7.19
C TYR A 48 10.06 -5.89 -7.81
N MET A 49 10.24 -6.81 -8.76
CA MET A 49 11.56 -7.11 -9.33
C MET A 49 12.15 -5.95 -10.13
N ASP A 50 11.28 -5.15 -10.76
CA ASP A 50 11.66 -3.94 -11.47
C ASP A 50 11.81 -2.77 -10.49
N SER A 51 12.95 -2.06 -10.55
CA SER A 51 13.28 -1.04 -9.56
C SER A 51 12.37 0.19 -9.61
N ASP A 52 11.91 0.55 -10.81
CA ASP A 52 11.03 1.71 -11.01
C ASP A 52 9.62 1.37 -10.49
N THR A 53 9.14 0.17 -10.79
CA THR A 53 7.89 -0.36 -10.25
C THR A 53 7.93 -0.47 -8.72
N ASP A 54 9.02 -0.97 -8.15
CA ASP A 54 9.18 -1.06 -6.69
C ASP A 54 9.20 0.32 -6.03
N THR A 55 9.86 1.29 -6.67
CA THR A 55 9.86 2.69 -6.19
C THR A 55 8.46 3.30 -6.24
N MET A 56 7.71 3.08 -7.32
CA MET A 56 6.31 3.50 -7.43
C MET A 56 5.44 2.86 -6.36
N TRP A 57 5.64 1.56 -6.11
CA TRP A 57 4.96 0.82 -5.06
C TRP A 57 5.22 1.44 -3.68
N LEU A 58 6.47 1.74 -3.32
CA LEU A 58 6.82 2.37 -2.04
C LEU A 58 6.12 3.72 -1.88
N GLY A 59 6.09 4.54 -2.94
CA GLY A 59 5.37 5.82 -2.94
C GLY A 59 3.86 5.66 -2.74
N PHE A 60 3.26 4.72 -3.48
CA PHE A 60 1.82 4.41 -3.38
C PHE A 60 1.45 3.94 -1.97
N ALA A 61 2.19 2.97 -1.42
CA ALA A 61 1.95 2.41 -0.10
C ALA A 61 2.10 3.46 1.00
N LEU A 62 3.11 4.34 0.90
CA LEU A 62 3.27 5.47 1.82
C LEU A 62 2.07 6.43 1.75
N GLY A 63 1.60 6.74 0.54
CA GLY A 63 0.41 7.57 0.32
C GLY A 63 -0.86 6.98 0.94
N MET A 64 -1.10 5.67 0.76
CA MET A 64 -2.21 4.94 1.37
C MET A 64 -2.17 5.02 2.90
N ARG A 65 -0.99 4.84 3.50
CA ARG A 65 -0.78 4.98 4.96
C ARG A 65 -1.05 6.39 5.46
N ALA A 66 -0.61 7.40 4.72
CA ALA A 66 -0.86 8.80 5.06
C ALA A 66 -2.37 9.12 4.98
N ALA A 67 -3.05 8.66 3.93
CA ALA A 67 -4.49 8.83 3.77
C ALA A 67 -5.28 8.14 4.90
N GLU A 68 -4.92 6.90 5.25
CA GLU A 68 -5.51 6.19 6.38
C GLU A 68 -5.33 6.95 7.71
N ARG A 69 -4.13 7.48 7.96
CA ARG A 69 -3.85 8.27 9.16
C ARG A 69 -4.71 9.54 9.23
N VAL A 70 -4.81 10.27 8.12
CA VAL A 70 -5.63 11.50 8.04
C VAL A 70 -7.10 11.18 8.23
N ALA A 71 -7.61 10.13 7.59
CA ALA A 71 -9.00 9.70 7.72
C ALA A 71 -9.37 9.37 9.17
N ARG A 72 -8.48 8.68 9.90
CA ARG A 72 -8.68 8.37 11.33
C ARG A 72 -8.66 9.62 12.21
N ALA A 73 -7.75 10.55 11.95
CA ALA A 73 -7.69 11.81 12.70
C ALA A 73 -8.93 12.70 12.47
N ALA A 74 -9.57 12.58 11.31
CA ALA A 74 -10.79 13.31 10.97
C ALA A 74 -12.08 12.70 11.58
N GLN A 75 -12.03 11.46 12.10
CA GLN A 75 -13.15 10.89 12.84
C GLN A 75 -13.24 11.58 14.21
N PRO A 76 -14.38 12.21 14.57
CA PRO A 76 -14.53 12.77 15.90
C PRO A 76 -14.34 11.67 16.94
N ALA A 77 -13.54 11.96 17.97
CA ALA A 77 -13.24 11.05 19.07
C ALA A 77 -14.52 10.67 19.81
N GLN A 78 -15.22 9.64 19.36
CA GLN A 78 -16.33 9.07 20.07
C GLN A 78 -15.77 8.02 21.03
N GLN A 79 -15.37 8.46 22.23
CA GLN A 79 -15.52 7.77 23.52
C GLN A 79 -14.66 8.43 24.60
N GLY A 80 -15.34 8.99 25.60
CA GLY A 80 -14.74 9.55 26.81
C GLY A 80 -15.69 10.43 27.63
N ALA A 81 -16.95 10.02 27.83
CA ALA A 81 -17.83 10.55 28.89
C ALA A 81 -19.07 9.64 29.03
N GLY A 82 -19.04 8.79 30.05
CA GLY A 82 -20.06 7.82 30.44
C GLY A 82 -19.29 6.71 31.19
N GLU A 83 -19.31 6.60 32.51
CA GLU A 83 -20.24 7.06 33.56
C GLU A 83 -19.50 7.69 34.74
#